data_AF-A0A1H8EHB3-F1
#
_entry.id   AF-A0A1H8EHB3-F1
#
_cell.length_a   1.000
_cell.length_b   1.000
_cell.length_c   1.000
_cell.angle_alpha   90.00
_cell.angle_beta   90.00
_cell.angle_gamma   90.00
#
_symmetry.space_group_name_H-M   'P 1'
#
loop_
_entity.id
_entity.type
_entity.pdbx_description
1 polymer ?
#
loop_
_entity_poly.entity_id
_entity_poly.type
_entity_poly.pdbx_seq_one_letter_code
_entity_poly.pdbx_strand_id
1 'polypeptide(L)' 'MNHSQPTPTEDSLSHKVIEAVAQERGTEPEDLPETLHNVVDTDALDALFAGQGSRSGLVTFRFCEYTVTVTGDGDVTLEE' A
#
# COMPACT_ATOMS: atom_id res chain seq x y z
N MET A 1 1.19 -27.34 6.04
CA MET A 1 0.81 -25.94 6.31
C MET A 1 1.02 -25.20 5.00
N ASN A 2 0.00 -25.26 4.14
CA ASN A 2 0.07 -24.83 2.74
C ASN A 2 -0.52 -23.41 2.69
N HIS A 3 0.34 -22.39 2.58
CA HIS A 3 -0.14 -21.08 2.16
C HIS A 3 -0.47 -21.19 0.67
N SER A 4 -1.68 -21.64 0.37
CA SER A 4 -2.29 -21.44 -0.94
C SER A 4 -2.61 -19.95 -1.04
N GLN A 5 -1.63 -19.14 -1.45
CA GLN A 5 -1.95 -17.81 -1.97
C GLN A 5 -2.96 -18.02 -3.11
N PRO A 6 -4.21 -17.53 -3.02
CA PRO A 6 -4.97 -17.29 -4.24
C PRO A 6 -4.11 -16.33 -5.07
N THR A 7 -4.04 -16.58 -6.38
CA THR A 7 -3.34 -15.73 -7.37
C THR A 7 -3.36 -14.27 -6.93
N PRO A 8 -2.19 -13.60 -6.74
CA PRO A 8 -2.19 -12.18 -6.42
C PRO A 8 -2.83 -11.49 -7.62
N THR A 9 -4.10 -11.13 -7.48
CA THR A 9 -4.77 -10.23 -8.41
C THR A 9 -3.89 -8.99 -8.42
N GLU A 10 -3.46 -8.59 -9.61
CA GLU A 10 -2.56 -7.46 -9.93
C GLU A 10 -3.08 -6.07 -9.47
N ASP A 11 -3.97 -6.03 -8.46
CA ASP A 11 -4.72 -4.88 -7.95
C ASP A 11 -4.69 -4.77 -6.42
N SER A 12 -3.78 -5.47 -5.72
CA SER A 12 -3.64 -5.30 -4.27
C SER A 12 -3.12 -3.89 -3.97
N LEU A 13 -3.90 -3.08 -3.27
CA LEU A 13 -3.57 -1.69 -2.94
C LEU A 13 -2.21 -1.57 -2.24
N SER A 14 -1.89 -2.52 -1.37
CA SER A 14 -0.60 -2.64 -0.71
C SER A 14 0.56 -2.70 -1.71
N HIS A 15 0.42 -3.39 -2.85
CA HIS A 15 1.44 -3.42 -3.91
C HIS A 15 1.54 -2.06 -4.63
N LYS A 16 0.40 -1.47 -4.98
CA LYS A 16 0.31 -0.14 -5.62
C LYS A 16 1.00 0.95 -4.80
N VAL A 17 0.82 0.90 -3.48
CA VAL A 17 1.43 1.86 -2.55
C VAL A 17 2.94 1.68 -2.49
N ILE A 18 3.40 0.43 -2.41
CA ILE A 18 4.82 0.10 -2.45
C ILE A 18 5.46 0.57 -3.78
N GLU A 19 4.81 0.29 -4.91
CA GLU A 19 5.28 0.74 -6.23
C GLU A 19 5.33 2.26 -6.34
N ALA A 20 4.29 2.98 -5.92
CA ALA A 20 4.25 4.44 -5.99
C ALA A 20 5.40 5.07 -5.18
N VAL A 21 5.61 4.60 -3.95
CA VAL A 21 6.72 5.07 -3.11
C VAL A 21 8.07 4.74 -3.73
N ALA A 22 8.24 3.52 -4.25
CA ALA A 22 9.47 3.08 -4.90
C ALA A 22 9.81 3.93 -6.13
N GLN A 23 8.81 4.18 -7.00
CA GLN A 23 8.95 5.02 -8.19
C GLN A 23 9.32 6.46 -7.84
N GLU A 24 8.70 7.06 -6.82
CA GLU A 24 9.01 8.42 -6.42
C GLU A 24 10.42 8.56 -5.84
N ARG A 25 10.85 7.57 -5.05
CA ARG A 25 12.22 7.50 -4.55
C ARG A 25 13.26 7.14 -5.62
N GLY A 26 12.80 6.62 -6.76
CA GLY A 26 13.67 6.05 -7.80
C GLY A 26 14.39 4.78 -7.36
N THR A 27 13.82 4.01 -6.44
CA THR A 27 14.35 2.72 -5.98
C THR A 27 13.42 1.57 -6.34
N GLU A 28 13.88 0.34 -6.18
CA GLU A 28 13.02 -0.83 -6.33
C GLU A 28 12.20 -1.07 -5.06
N PRO A 29 10.97 -1.59 -5.19
CA PRO A 29 10.10 -1.86 -4.04
C PRO A 29 10.71 -2.81 -3.01
N GLU A 30 11.62 -3.69 -3.44
CA GLU A 30 12.39 -4.60 -2.58
C GLU A 30 13.61 -3.95 -1.90
N ASP A 31 14.09 -2.82 -2.41
CA ASP A 31 15.24 -2.07 -1.89
C ASP A 31 14.81 -0.92 -0.95
N LEU A 32 13.50 -0.74 -0.74
CA LEU A 32 13.01 0.21 0.25
C LEU A 32 13.57 -0.14 1.64
N PRO A 33 14.22 0.82 2.33
CA PRO A 33 14.87 0.56 3.61
C PRO A 33 13.87 0.18 4.71
N GLU A 34 12.60 0.54 4.52
CA GLU A 34 11.47 0.18 5.37
C GLU A 34 10.49 -0.66 4.56
N THR A 35 9.95 -1.73 5.15
CA THR A 35 8.86 -2.48 4.53
C THR A 35 7.54 -1.82 4.90
N LEU A 36 6.61 -1.74 3.95
CA LEU A 36 5.28 -1.16 4.20
C LEU A 36 4.61 -1.80 5.41
N HIS A 37 4.75 -3.12 5.57
CA HIS A 37 4.28 -3.92 6.70
C HIS A 37 4.81 -3.47 8.08
N ASN A 38 5.97 -2.81 8.13
CA ASN A 38 6.55 -2.31 9.37
C ASN A 38 5.90 -0.99 9.84
N VAL A 39 5.31 -0.23 8.90
CA VAL A 39 4.71 1.08 9.14
C VAL A 39 3.18 1.00 9.17
N VAL A 40 2.60 0.22 8.26
CA VAL A 40 1.17 -0.01 8.12
C VAL A 40 0.91 -1.49 7.88
N ASP A 41 -0.05 -2.03 8.61
CA ASP A 41 -0.44 -3.42 8.45
C ASP A 41 -1.13 -3.59 7.08
N THR A 42 -0.47 -4.28 6.15
CA THR A 42 -0.96 -4.49 4.79
C THR A 42 -2.22 -5.34 4.74
N ASP A 43 -2.42 -6.22 5.72
CA ASP A 43 -3.60 -7.07 5.82
C ASP A 43 -4.81 -6.25 6.30
N ALA A 44 -4.60 -5.37 7.29
CA ALA A 44 -5.60 -4.40 7.72
C ALA A 44 -5.94 -3.38 6.62
N LEU A 45 -4.94 -2.94 5.84
CA LEU A 45 -5.15 -2.07 4.69
C LEU A 45 -6.00 -2.77 3.62
N ASP A 46 -5.64 -4.01 3.27
CA ASP A 46 -6.42 -4.83 2.34
C ASP A 46 -7.85 -5.03 2.85
N ALA A 47 -8.04 -5.40 4.11
CA ALA A 47 -9.35 -5.58 4.74
C ALA A 47 -10.17 -4.28 4.78
N LEU A 48 -9.53 -3.13 4.97
CA LEU A 48 -10.18 -1.81 4.97
C LEU A 48 -10.84 -1.50 3.62
N PHE A 49 -10.21 -1.96 2.53
CA PHE A 49 -10.63 -1.67 1.16
C PHE A 49 -11.34 -2.85 0.46
N ALA A 50 -11.20 -4.08 0.97
CA ALA A 50 -11.96 -5.25 0.55
C ALA A 50 -13.46 -5.13 0.87
N GLY A 51 -13.83 -4.22 1.77
CA GLY A 51 -15.21 -3.88 2.08
C GLY A 51 -15.90 -3.17 0.91
N GLN A 52 -16.78 -3.90 0.20
CA GLN A 52 -17.56 -3.47 -0.97
C GLN A 52 -18.49 -2.25 -0.75
N GLY A 53 -18.47 -1.62 0.43
CA GLY A 53 -19.44 -0.62 0.88
C GLY A 53 -18.89 0.78 1.16
N SER A 54 -17.58 1.03 1.12
CA SER A 54 -17.06 2.37 1.42
C SER A 54 -15.73 2.67 0.71
N ARG A 55 -15.83 2.99 -0.59
CA ARG A 55 -14.73 3.59 -1.41
C ARG A 55 -14.34 5.02 -0.98
N SER A 56 -14.57 5.39 0.27
CA SER A 56 -14.24 6.70 0.84
C SER A 56 -13.22 6.61 1.97
N GLY A 57 -12.61 5.44 2.18
CA GLY A 57 -11.47 5.31 3.08
C GLY A 57 -10.29 6.12 2.54
N LEU A 58 -9.67 6.92 3.39
CA LEU A 58 -8.41 7.59 3.11
C LEU A 58 -7.45 7.20 4.22
N VAL A 59 -6.30 6.67 3.84
CA VAL A 59 -5.25 6.24 4.75
C VAL A 59 -4.03 7.09 4.48
N THR A 60 -3.72 7.97 5.43
CA THR A 60 -2.50 8.77 5.39
C THR A 60 -1.56 8.27 6.47
N PHE A 61 -0.35 7.92 6.08
CA PHE A 61 0.70 7.50 7.00
C PHE A 61 2.04 8.06 6.54
N ARG A 62 2.97 8.16 7.49
CA ARG A 62 4.31 8.66 7.21
C ARG A 62 5.21 7.47 6.88
N PHE A 63 5.81 7.47 5.71
CA PHE A 63 6.69 6.41 5.25
C PHE A 63 8.03 7.01 4.86
N CYS A 64 9.07 6.64 5.61
CA CYS A 64 10.37 7.28 5.53
C CYS A 64 10.26 8.81 5.76
N GLU A 65 10.53 9.62 4.73
CA GLU A 65 10.42 11.09 4.77
C GLU A 65 9.15 11.62 4.08
N TYR A 66 8.35 10.74 3.49
CA TYR A 66 7.16 11.12 2.72
C TYR A 66 5.88 10.86 3.50
N THR A 67 4.87 11.68 3.24
CA THR A 67 3.49 11.45 3.67
C THR A 67 2.75 10.74 2.54
N VAL A 68 2.51 9.45 2.73
CA VAL A 68 1.79 8.61 1.77
C VAL A 68 0.31 8.70 2.08
N THR A 69 -0.49 9.10 1.11
CA THR A 69 -1.95 9.14 1.20
C THR A 69 -2.54 8.20 0.16
N VAL A 70 -3.31 7.23 0.64
CA VAL A 70 -3.97 6.21 -0.16
C VAL A 70 -5.47 6.45 -0.09
N THR A 71 -6.10 6.57 -1.25
CA THR A 71 -7.54 6.75 -1.36
C THR A 71 -8.23 5.43 -1.66
N GLY A 72 -9.50 5.29 -1.28
CA GLY A 72 -10.33 4.12 -1.58
C GLY A 72 -10.69 3.93 -3.05
N ASP A 73 -10.29 4.86 -3.92
CA ASP A 73 -10.31 4.69 -5.38
C ASP A 73 -9.05 3.96 -5.89
N GLY A 74 -8.06 3.77 -5.01
CA GLY A 74 -6.75 3.19 -5.33
C GLY A 74 -5.77 4.18 -5.94
N ASP A 75 -5.99 5.46 -5.66
CA ASP A 75 -5.08 6.55 -5.96
C ASP A 75 -4.11 6.74 -4.79
N VAL A 76 -2.81 6.87 -5.10
CA VAL A 76 -1.74 7.06 -4.13
C VAL A 76 -1.07 8.39 -4.41
N THR A 77 -1.07 9.28 -3.42
CA THR A 77 -0.36 10.57 -3.48
C THR A 77 0.72 10.62 -2.43
N LEU A 78 1.84 11.23 -2.78
CA LEU A 78 2.99 11.37 -1.91
C LEU A 78 3.29 12.85 -1.76
N GLU A 79 3.57 13.26 -0.52
CA GLU A 79 3.91 14.65 -0.16
C GLU A 79 5.19 14.66 0.70
N GLU A 80 6.10 15.60 0.41
CA GLU A 80 7.37 15.83 1.14
C GLU A 80 7.19 16.63 2.44
#